data_AF-A0A1I2SR25-F1
#
_entry.id   AF-A0A1I2SR25-F1
#
_cell.length_a   1.000
_cell.length_b   1.000
_cell.length_c   1.000
_cell.angle_alpha   90.00
_cell.angle_beta   90.00
_cell.angle_gamma   90.00
#
_symmetry.space_group_name_H-M   'P 1'
#
loop_
_entity.id
_entity.type
_entity.pdbx_description
1 polymer ?
#
loop_
_entity_poly.entity_id
_entity_poly.type
_entity_poly.pdbx_seq_one_letter_code
_entity_poly.pdbx_strand_id
1 'polypeptide(L)'
;MSRLTSTLLTLGLVVAPIAAAQADPDSLRETLKRSCTGDYLEFCGDHPPGGPGVEACFRTNMKNLSSACASAITAFKRDKRVKRVSEAN
;
A
#
# COMPACT_ATOMS: atom_id res chain seq x y z
N MET A 1 -24.64 38.36 -10.42
CA MET A 1 -25.07 38.83 -11.76
C MET A 1 -25.36 37.61 -12.60
N SER A 2 -26.63 37.47 -12.97
CA SER A 2 -27.31 36.30 -13.53
C SER A 2 -26.74 35.83 -14.87
N ARG A 3 -26.64 34.51 -15.08
CA ARG A 3 -27.13 33.81 -16.30
C ARG A 3 -27.64 32.41 -15.93
N LEU A 4 -28.95 32.33 -15.72
CA LEU A 4 -29.77 31.12 -15.78
C LEU A 4 -29.99 30.69 -17.25
N THR A 5 -30.46 29.44 -17.42
CA THR A 5 -30.88 28.71 -18.65
C THR A 5 -29.73 27.98 -19.36
N SER A 6 -29.82 26.70 -19.71
CA SER A 6 -30.96 26.01 -20.31
C SER A 6 -30.85 24.49 -20.12
N THR A 7 -31.97 23.84 -19.79
CA THR A 7 -32.14 22.38 -19.68
C THR A 7 -32.04 21.70 -21.04
N LEU A 8 -31.11 20.76 -21.21
CA LEU A 8 -31.15 19.75 -22.27
C LEU A 8 -31.15 18.36 -21.64
N LEU A 9 -32.26 17.66 -21.85
CA LEU A 9 -32.58 16.31 -21.43
C LEU A 9 -31.74 15.33 -22.27
N THR A 10 -30.52 14.99 -21.84
CA THR A 10 -29.70 13.96 -22.50
C THR A 10 -29.93 12.60 -21.86
N LEU A 11 -30.53 11.72 -22.66
CA LEU A 11 -30.73 10.30 -22.44
C LEU A 11 -29.39 9.57 -22.26
N GLY A 12 -29.26 8.83 -21.15
CA GLY A 12 -28.43 7.62 -21.04
C GLY A 12 -26.91 7.78 -20.97
N LEU A 13 -26.38 7.86 -19.76
CA LEU A 13 -25.10 7.22 -19.46
C LEU A 13 -25.18 6.61 -18.05
N VAL A 14 -25.42 5.30 -17.99
CA VAL A 14 -25.21 4.52 -16.76
C VAL A 14 -23.71 4.51 -16.47
N VAL A 15 -23.25 5.45 -15.66
CA VAL A 15 -21.90 5.42 -15.10
C VAL A 15 -21.89 4.33 -14.03
N ALA A 16 -21.48 3.12 -14.42
CA ALA A 16 -21.20 2.07 -13.45
C ALA A 16 -19.99 2.51 -12.60
N PRO A 17 -20.07 2.44 -11.25
CA PRO A 17 -18.92 2.75 -10.44
C PRO A 17 -17.88 1.66 -10.69
N ILE A 18 -16.70 2.06 -11.20
CA ILE A 18 -15.53 1.19 -11.19
C ILE A 18 -15.20 1.02 -9.71
N ALA A 19 -15.49 -0.15 -9.16
CA ALA A 19 -15.10 -0.51 -7.81
C ALA A 19 -13.57 -0.56 -7.77
N ALA A 20 -12.94 0.60 -7.53
CA ALA A 20 -11.56 0.65 -7.10
C ALA A 20 -11.53 -0.16 -5.80
N ALA A 21 -10.92 -1.34 -5.83
CA ALA A 21 -10.57 -2.08 -4.63
C ALA A 21 -9.56 -1.19 -3.89
N GLN A 22 -10.07 -0.34 -3.00
CA GLN A 22 -9.27 0.49 -2.12
C GLN A 22 -8.65 -0.49 -1.13
N ALA A 23 -7.49 -1.02 -1.47
CA ALA A 23 -6.65 -1.72 -0.51
C ALA A 23 -6.31 -0.69 0.57
N ASP A 24 -7.00 -0.78 1.70
CA ASP A 24 -6.77 0.10 2.83
C ASP A 24 -5.30 -0.02 3.24
N PRO A 25 -4.50 1.05 3.22
CA PRO A 25 -3.09 0.96 3.57
C PRO A 25 -2.81 0.50 4.99
N ASP A 26 -3.77 0.66 5.92
CA ASP A 26 -3.65 0.07 7.25
C ASP A 26 -3.70 -1.46 7.17
N SER A 27 -4.47 -2.02 6.22
CA SER A 27 -4.50 -3.47 5.96
C SER A 27 -3.16 -4.02 5.43
N LEU A 28 -2.40 -3.22 4.66
CA LEU A 28 -1.08 -3.63 4.16
C LEU A 28 -0.01 -3.59 5.26
N ARG A 29 -0.05 -2.58 6.14
CA ARG A 29 0.85 -2.55 7.32
C ARG A 29 0.61 -3.74 8.24
N GLU A 30 -0.64 -4.08 8.51
CA GLU A 30 -0.98 -5.22 9.36
C GLU A 30 -0.64 -6.56 8.71
N THR A 31 -0.79 -6.67 7.40
CA THR A 31 -0.30 -7.84 6.64
C THR A 31 1.22 -7.95 6.73
N LEU A 32 1.95 -6.85 6.55
CA LEU A 32 3.41 -6.83 6.68
C LEU A 32 3.86 -7.28 8.07
N LYS A 33 3.25 -6.74 9.14
CA LYS A 33 3.55 -7.16 10.51
C LYS A 33 3.32 -8.65 10.69
N ARG A 34 2.12 -9.14 10.39
CA ARG A 34 1.75 -10.55 10.58
C ARG A 34 2.66 -11.50 9.79
N SER A 35 2.97 -11.17 8.53
CA SER A 35 3.81 -12.01 7.68
C SER A 35 5.28 -12.00 8.10
N CYS A 36 5.78 -10.92 8.70
CA CYS A 36 7.20 -10.75 8.98
C CYS A 36 7.59 -10.90 10.46
N THR A 37 6.66 -11.09 11.41
CA THR A 37 7.01 -11.20 12.84
C THR A 37 8.02 -12.32 13.12
N GLY A 38 7.86 -13.50 12.52
CA GLY A 38 8.80 -14.61 12.69
C GLY A 38 10.19 -14.28 12.14
N ASP A 39 10.25 -13.87 10.88
CA ASP A 39 11.51 -13.48 10.22
C ASP A 39 12.20 -12.29 10.92
N TYR A 40 11.42 -11.36 11.48
CA TYR A 40 11.95 -10.26 12.27
C TYR A 40 12.66 -10.77 13.52
N LEU A 41 12.04 -11.67 14.28
CA LEU A 41 12.62 -12.22 15.51
C LEU A 41 13.88 -13.05 15.20
N GLU A 42 13.91 -13.74 14.08
CA GLU A 42 15.03 -14.58 13.67
C GLU A 42 16.24 -13.78 13.16
N PHE A 43 16.01 -12.77 12.32
CA PHE A 43 17.09 -12.07 11.61
C PHE A 43 17.34 -10.64 12.07
N CYS A 44 16.34 -9.95 12.60
CA CYS A 44 16.34 -8.49 12.75
C CYS A 44 15.97 -7.99 14.16
N GLY A 45 15.91 -8.88 15.16
CA GLY A 45 15.44 -8.58 16.52
C GLY A 45 16.26 -7.53 17.28
N ASP A 46 17.50 -7.30 16.86
CA ASP A 46 18.40 -6.28 17.45
C ASP A 46 18.05 -4.84 17.07
N HIS A 47 17.13 -4.64 16.12
CA HIS A 47 16.71 -3.33 15.65
C HIS A 47 15.34 -2.94 16.21
N PRO A 48 15.12 -1.66 16.57
CA PRO A 48 13.80 -1.19 16.98
C PRO A 48 12.71 -1.47 15.91
N PRO A 49 11.58 -2.09 16.27
CA PRO A 49 10.51 -2.43 15.33
C PRO A 49 10.04 -1.24 14.49
N GLY A 50 9.86 -1.46 13.19
CA GLY A 50 9.32 -0.44 12.27
C GLY A 50 10.26 0.73 11.95
N GLY A 51 11.49 0.73 12.48
CA GLY A 51 12.51 1.72 12.20
C GLY A 51 13.36 1.41 10.95
N PRO A 52 14.25 2.34 10.57
CA PRO A 52 15.13 2.18 9.41
C PRO A 52 16.13 1.03 9.56
N GLY A 53 16.50 0.65 10.79
CA GLY A 53 17.36 -0.50 11.05
C GLY A 53 16.73 -1.82 10.58
N VAL A 54 15.45 -2.01 10.87
CA VAL A 54 14.69 -3.19 10.42
C VAL A 54 14.56 -3.23 8.90
N GLU A 55 14.32 -2.08 8.25
CA GLU A 55 14.26 -2.00 6.79
C GLU A 55 15.58 -2.41 6.14
N ALA A 56 16.71 -1.94 6.68
CA ALA A 56 18.03 -2.30 6.19
C ALA A 56 18.34 -3.79 6.42
N CYS A 57 17.96 -4.33 7.59
CA CYS A 57 18.12 -5.75 7.91
C CYS A 57 17.32 -6.64 6.95
N PHE A 58 16.04 -6.36 6.73
CA PHE A 58 15.22 -7.12 5.78
C PHE A 58 15.75 -7.05 4.36
N ARG A 59 16.27 -5.90 3.92
CA ARG A 59 16.89 -5.77 2.59
C ARG A 59 18.10 -6.68 2.42
N THR A 60 18.90 -6.84 3.46
CA THR A 60 20.10 -7.70 3.44
C THR A 60 19.73 -9.18 3.50
N ASN A 61 18.71 -9.52 4.29
CA ASN A 61 18.26 -10.89 4.51
C ASN A 61 17.17 -11.36 3.54
N MET A 62 16.80 -10.58 2.52
CA MET A 62 15.63 -10.82 1.66
C MET A 62 15.54 -12.24 1.07
N LYS A 63 16.67 -12.89 0.81
CA LYS A 63 16.72 -14.27 0.29
C LYS A 63 16.50 -15.35 1.36
N ASN A 64 16.72 -15.00 2.62
CA ASN A 64 16.58 -15.88 3.79
C ASN A 64 15.21 -15.74 4.45
N LEU A 65 14.47 -14.66 4.16
CA LEU A 65 13.12 -14.46 4.69
C LEU A 65 12.15 -15.49 4.10
N SER A 66 11.10 -15.79 4.86
CA SER A 66 9.96 -16.52 4.34
C SER A 66 9.38 -15.88 3.07
N SER A 67 8.82 -16.72 2.19
CA SER A 67 8.17 -16.26 0.96
C SER A 67 7.01 -15.29 1.25
N ALA A 68 6.31 -15.50 2.37
CA ALA A 68 5.24 -14.62 2.84
C ALA A 68 5.77 -13.22 3.20
N CYS A 69 6.83 -13.13 4.02
CA CYS A 69 7.40 -11.84 4.41
C CYS A 69 8.01 -11.09 3.22
N ALA A 70 8.78 -11.77 2.36
CA ALA A 70 9.38 -11.15 1.17
C ALA A 70 8.30 -10.56 0.22
N SER A 71 7.19 -11.29 0.05
CA SER A 71 6.05 -10.83 -0.74
C SER A 71 5.36 -9.61 -0.10
N ALA A 72 5.14 -9.65 1.21
CA ALA A 72 4.54 -8.55 1.96
C ALA A 72 5.39 -7.27 1.91
N ILE A 73 6.72 -7.37 2.05
CA ILE A 73 7.64 -6.24 1.90
C ILE A 73 7.53 -5.64 0.49
N THR A 74 7.47 -6.49 -0.54
CA THR A 74 7.35 -6.04 -1.93
C THR A 74 6.04 -5.31 -2.18
N ALA A 75 4.92 -5.85 -1.68
CA ALA A 75 3.60 -5.22 -1.77
C ALA A 75 3.59 -3.86 -1.04
N PHE A 76 4.11 -3.80 0.18
CA PHE A 76 4.19 -2.58 0.97
C PHE A 76 5.02 -1.49 0.26
N LYS A 77 6.15 -1.84 -0.33
CA LYS A 77 6.98 -0.90 -1.10
C LYS A 77 6.26 -0.37 -2.35
N ARG A 78 5.47 -1.21 -3.03
CA ARG A 78 4.68 -0.78 -4.18
C ARG A 78 3.59 0.20 -3.77
N ASP A 79 2.84 -0.07 -2.69
CA ASP A 79 1.84 0.85 -2.15
C ASP A 79 2.45 2.23 -1.83
N LYS A 80 3.58 2.25 -1.11
CA LYS A 80 4.30 3.49 -0.78
C LYS A 80 4.70 4.28 -2.03
N ARG A 81 5.04 3.61 -3.13
CA ARG A 81 5.38 4.26 -4.41
C ARG A 81 4.14 4.84 -5.08
N VAL A 82 3.04 4.08 -5.14
CA VAL A 82 1.77 4.54 -5.72
C VAL A 82 1.27 5.79 -5.01
N LYS A 83 1.27 5.79 -3.68
CA LYS A 83 0.86 6.96 -2.88
C LYS A 83 1.73 8.19 -3.16
N ARG A 84 3.05 8.03 -3.14
CA ARG A 84 3.97 9.14 -3.43
C ARG A 84 3.72 9.73 -4.81
N VAL A 85 3.44 8.89 -5.81
CA VAL A 85 3.11 9.36 -7.17
C VAL A 85 1.78 10.09 -7.19
N SER A 86 0.77 9.59 -6.47
CA SER A 86 -0.54 10.24 -6.37
C SER A 86 -0.50 11.58 -5.62
N GLU A 87 0.41 11.75 -4.67
CA GLU A 87 0.59 13.02 -3.94
C GLU A 87 1.43 14.04 -4.73
N ALA A 88 2.15 13.58 -5.75
CA ALA A 88 2.97 14.42 -6.61
C ALA A 88 2.24 14.91 -7.87
N ASN A 89 0.98 14.53 -8.06
CA ASN A 89 0.08 14.96 -9.15
C ASN A 89 -1.00 15.89 -8.60
#